data_AF-A0A151Z816-F1
#
_entry.id   AF-A0A151Z816-F1
#
_cell.length_a   1.000
_cell.length_b   1.000
_cell.length_c   1.000
_cell.angle_alpha   90.00
_cell.angle_beta   90.00
_cell.angle_gamma   90.00
#
_symmetry.space_group_name_H-M   'P 1'
#
loop_
_entity.id
_entity.type
_entity.pdbx_description
1 polymer ?
#
loop_
_entity_poly.entity_id
_entity_poly.type
_entity_poly.pdbx_seq_one_letter_code
_entity_poly.pdbx_strand_id
1 'polypeptide(L)'
;MVGAIFAQENPTCTFFTTTAAALDPTYGPATGGNAFSFNGEEVKGAPVTLANEYNFVNNAGLTTIRGNLLIVSGTMVPVGQSGYFFDVRMTFTRADRVAEPKHELQPAAYTTGGIDDRTWIFYTLNNGTFTGGDAMAGYNFQLSEMMDMKLQFGFGANGKNLNQGLSGWFSFTFNGPNGLIFTSTKYVDINVDTSCIDCPTDSYTVQTAVADANLGGQSGGQALNIQSSDLSQFGGNARWNFVDNAGLMTINQDGTAVITGTLLPVDSTNTSNTMTCTFFLLPSAANDPKRELSSSAYYSAGAIQTSLFTFYDVSTTGSSFCTYNGNNITINSAMNNFQMGVGANGKNGNFGASAWMGYTNQAAGSILDINVDLICFVTRKNNSQTPCPFMNTTSITSITTTTQNYSIPSTSTITSIPTTTTTFNNTSPPSTSTSTTSTSSTTFRNTTSTSTSTGATPTTAPPCVVVPANCRVVCDQTPAPTTTPVAGNPADMLSISTLLVGLVTLLALVFIR
;
A
#
# COMPACT_ATOMS: atom_id res chain seq x y z
N MET A 1 -33.42 -13.01 18.23
CA MET A 1 -32.77 -11.74 17.83
C MET A 1 -31.40 -12.10 17.34
N VAL A 2 -31.11 -11.89 16.06
CA VAL A 2 -29.73 -11.92 15.56
C VAL A 2 -29.06 -10.64 16.03
N GLY A 3 -27.88 -10.72 16.65
CA GLY A 3 -27.14 -9.53 17.06
C GLY A 3 -26.81 -8.69 15.83
N ALA A 4 -27.05 -7.38 15.90
CA ALA A 4 -26.60 -6.49 14.83
C ALA A 4 -25.07 -6.52 14.76
N ILE A 5 -24.53 -6.71 13.56
CA ILE A 5 -23.13 -6.52 13.26
C ILE A 5 -22.97 -5.02 13.03
N PHE A 6 -22.51 -4.32 14.06
CA PHE A 6 -22.21 -2.90 13.94
C PHE A 6 -20.98 -2.73 13.05
N ALA A 7 -21.05 -1.84 12.05
CA ALA A 7 -19.87 -1.38 11.36
C ALA A 7 -19.08 -0.49 12.31
N GLN A 8 -18.19 -1.12 13.08
CA GLN A 8 -17.14 -0.38 13.72
C GLN A 8 -15.97 -0.40 12.74
N GLU A 9 -15.73 0.73 12.07
CA GLU A 9 -14.36 1.09 11.70
C GLU A 9 -13.50 0.74 12.91
N ASN A 10 -12.54 -0.17 12.75
CA ASN A 10 -11.63 -0.43 13.83
C ASN A 10 -10.90 0.91 14.08
N PRO A 11 -11.19 1.63 15.17
CA PRO A 11 -10.72 3.01 15.32
C PRO A 11 -9.20 3.07 15.49
N THR A 12 -8.56 1.90 15.64
CA THR A 12 -7.11 1.73 15.73
C THR A 12 -6.52 1.15 14.45
N CYS A 13 -7.26 1.09 13.34
CA CYS A 13 -6.75 0.57 12.08
C CYS A 13 -6.69 1.66 11.01
N THR A 14 -5.47 1.91 10.56
CA THR A 14 -5.05 2.92 9.61
C THR A 14 -4.85 2.30 8.23
N PHE A 15 -4.32 1.08 8.15
CA PHE A 15 -3.98 0.36 6.92
C PHE A 15 -4.77 -0.93 6.82
N PHE A 16 -5.37 -1.13 5.66
CA PHE A 16 -6.13 -2.31 5.31
C PHE A 16 -5.60 -2.90 4.01
N THR A 17 -5.37 -4.21 3.97
CA THR A 17 -5.27 -4.91 2.68
C THR A 17 -6.61 -4.84 1.99
N THR A 18 -6.57 -4.58 0.70
CA THR A 18 -7.76 -4.40 -0.13
C THR A 18 -7.76 -5.43 -1.25
N THR A 19 -8.81 -6.25 -1.30
CA THR A 19 -8.96 -7.31 -2.29
C THR A 19 -10.28 -7.14 -3.03
N ALA A 20 -10.43 -7.79 -4.19
CA ALA A 20 -11.75 -7.87 -4.81
C ALA A 20 -12.74 -8.55 -3.83
N ALA A 21 -13.95 -8.01 -3.71
CA ALA A 21 -14.94 -8.55 -2.80
C ALA A 21 -15.55 -9.83 -3.40
N ALA A 22 -15.33 -10.97 -2.74
CA ALA A 22 -15.89 -12.24 -3.20
C ALA A 22 -17.43 -12.25 -3.07
N LEU A 23 -18.11 -12.99 -3.93
CA LEU A 23 -19.57 -13.14 -3.83
C LEU A 23 -19.93 -14.05 -2.65
N ASP A 24 -20.78 -13.56 -1.75
CA ASP A 24 -21.38 -14.40 -0.71
C ASP A 24 -22.47 -15.28 -1.33
N PRO A 25 -22.44 -16.61 -1.11
CA PRO A 25 -23.38 -17.54 -1.76
C PRO A 25 -24.83 -17.41 -1.25
N THR A 26 -25.04 -16.77 -0.10
CA THR A 26 -26.36 -16.62 0.55
C THR A 26 -26.92 -15.21 0.33
N TYR A 27 -26.08 -14.20 0.53
CA TYR A 27 -26.48 -12.80 0.58
C TYR A 27 -25.94 -11.97 -0.58
N GLY A 28 -24.98 -12.48 -1.34
CA GLY A 28 -24.37 -11.79 -2.46
C GLY A 28 -25.29 -11.72 -3.70
N PRO A 29 -24.96 -10.85 -4.65
CA PRO A 29 -25.61 -10.83 -5.95
C PRO A 29 -25.18 -12.03 -6.82
N ALA A 30 -25.91 -12.27 -7.90
CA ALA A 30 -25.64 -13.38 -8.82
C ALA A 30 -24.35 -13.20 -9.65
N THR A 31 -23.88 -11.97 -9.83
CA THR A 31 -22.70 -11.62 -10.63
C THR A 31 -21.85 -10.57 -9.90
N GLY A 32 -20.58 -10.47 -10.29
CA GLY A 32 -19.59 -9.58 -9.68
C GLY A 32 -18.35 -10.36 -9.24
N GLY A 33 -17.70 -9.91 -8.17
CA GLY A 33 -16.48 -10.53 -7.66
C GLY A 33 -15.18 -9.84 -8.06
N ASN A 34 -15.26 -8.75 -8.83
CA ASN A 34 -14.11 -7.97 -9.27
C ASN A 34 -14.00 -6.66 -8.48
N ALA A 35 -12.76 -6.20 -8.27
CA ALA A 35 -12.48 -4.97 -7.54
C ALA A 35 -13.03 -3.73 -8.28
N PHE A 36 -12.85 -3.70 -9.61
CA PHE A 36 -13.33 -2.63 -10.48
C PHE A 36 -14.06 -3.21 -11.69
N SER A 37 -15.26 -2.71 -11.97
CA SER A 37 -16.06 -3.08 -13.14
C SER A 37 -16.50 -1.83 -13.91
N PHE A 38 -15.97 -1.63 -15.11
CA PHE A 38 -16.30 -0.53 -16.00
C PHE A 38 -17.51 -0.89 -16.88
N ASN A 39 -18.65 -0.21 -16.67
CA ASN A 39 -19.93 -0.57 -17.28
C ASN A 39 -20.22 0.17 -18.61
N GLY A 40 -19.19 0.63 -19.34
CA GLY A 40 -19.31 1.35 -20.62
C GLY A 40 -19.15 0.46 -21.85
N GLU A 41 -19.97 0.67 -22.89
CA GLU A 41 -19.74 0.03 -24.20
C GLU A 41 -18.57 0.67 -24.95
N GLU A 42 -18.28 1.94 -24.65
CA GLU A 42 -17.21 2.75 -25.25
C GLU A 42 -15.82 2.14 -24.99
N VAL A 43 -15.70 1.40 -23.88
CA VAL A 43 -14.50 0.64 -23.49
C VAL A 43 -14.08 -0.36 -24.59
N LYS A 44 -15.04 -0.88 -25.37
CA LYS A 44 -14.78 -1.83 -26.47
C LYS A 44 -14.28 -1.17 -27.76
N GLY A 45 -14.45 0.15 -27.90
CA GLY A 45 -14.11 0.90 -29.11
C GLY A 45 -12.84 1.75 -29.00
N ALA A 46 -12.19 1.76 -27.82
CA ALA A 46 -10.96 2.50 -27.62
C ALA A 46 -9.84 1.95 -28.54
N PRO A 47 -8.87 2.80 -28.94
CA PRO A 47 -7.73 2.39 -29.79
C PRO A 47 -6.88 1.28 -29.15
N VAL A 48 -7.05 1.06 -27.84
CA VAL A 48 -6.57 -0.12 -27.12
C VAL A 48 -7.78 -0.87 -26.58
N THR A 49 -7.83 -2.19 -26.76
CA THR A 49 -8.88 -3.03 -26.17
C THR A 49 -8.76 -3.01 -24.65
N LEU A 50 -9.61 -2.22 -24.01
CA LEU A 50 -9.72 -2.16 -22.57
C LEU A 50 -10.55 -3.33 -22.06
N ALA A 51 -10.13 -3.95 -20.96
CA ALA A 51 -10.99 -4.85 -20.21
C ALA A 51 -12.08 -4.08 -19.47
N ASN A 52 -13.19 -4.76 -19.18
CA ASN A 52 -14.25 -4.22 -18.33
C ASN A 52 -14.00 -4.50 -16.85
N GLU A 53 -13.19 -5.51 -16.52
CA GLU A 53 -13.03 -6.01 -15.16
C GLU A 53 -11.56 -6.01 -14.78
N TYR A 54 -11.25 -5.47 -13.60
CA TYR A 54 -9.89 -5.40 -13.07
C TYR A 54 -9.86 -5.85 -11.61
N ASN A 55 -8.77 -6.51 -11.26
CA ASN A 55 -8.44 -6.90 -9.88
C ASN A 55 -7.04 -6.40 -9.51
N PHE A 56 -6.78 -6.22 -8.22
CA PHE A 56 -5.44 -5.91 -7.75
C PHE A 56 -4.49 -7.09 -8.03
N VAL A 57 -3.27 -6.78 -8.47
CA VAL A 57 -2.20 -7.76 -8.63
C VAL A 57 -1.98 -8.48 -7.31
N ASN A 58 -2.04 -9.82 -7.34
CA ASN A 58 -1.91 -10.68 -6.16
C ASN A 58 -2.89 -10.37 -5.03
N ASN A 59 -4.05 -9.77 -5.32
CA ASN A 59 -4.99 -9.29 -4.30
C ASN A 59 -4.31 -8.36 -3.27
N ALA A 60 -3.37 -7.54 -3.71
CA ALA A 60 -2.55 -6.71 -2.84
C ALA A 60 -2.89 -5.22 -3.01
N GLY A 61 -4.17 -4.83 -2.95
CA GLY A 61 -4.53 -3.41 -2.82
C GLY A 61 -4.27 -2.91 -1.39
N LEU A 62 -4.21 -1.59 -1.23
CA LEU A 62 -4.06 -0.93 0.06
C LEU A 62 -5.15 0.14 0.23
N THR A 63 -5.87 0.07 1.33
CA THR A 63 -6.73 1.16 1.80
C THR A 63 -6.10 1.76 3.04
N THR A 64 -5.95 3.09 3.06
CA THR A 64 -5.46 3.84 4.22
C THR A 64 -6.55 4.79 4.72
N ILE A 65 -6.88 4.76 6.00
CA ILE A 65 -7.86 5.67 6.64
C ILE A 65 -7.17 6.45 7.75
N ARG A 66 -7.24 7.79 7.71
CA ARG A 66 -6.55 8.72 8.62
C ARG A 66 -7.43 9.91 8.94
N GLY A 67 -8.06 9.91 10.10
CA GLY A 67 -9.04 10.93 10.46
C GLY A 67 -10.16 11.01 9.41
N ASN A 68 -10.16 12.08 8.61
CA ASN A 68 -11.14 12.29 7.54
C ASN A 68 -10.65 11.89 6.14
N LEU A 69 -9.40 11.46 5.98
CA LEU A 69 -8.84 11.09 4.67
C LEU A 69 -8.89 9.58 4.49
N LEU A 70 -9.44 9.12 3.36
CA LEU A 70 -9.34 7.74 2.91
C LEU A 70 -8.56 7.69 1.59
N ILE A 71 -7.61 6.78 1.47
CA ILE A 71 -6.84 6.54 0.25
C ILE A 71 -7.02 5.09 -0.15
N VAL A 72 -7.33 4.83 -1.42
CA VAL A 72 -7.28 3.47 -2.01
C VAL A 72 -6.19 3.47 -3.07
N SER A 73 -5.25 2.54 -2.98
CA SER A 73 -4.17 2.43 -3.95
C SER A 73 -3.77 0.98 -4.24
N GLY A 74 -3.05 0.80 -5.34
CA GLY A 74 -2.50 -0.49 -5.74
C GLY A 74 -2.39 -0.62 -7.25
N THR A 75 -1.80 -1.71 -7.73
CA THR A 75 -1.72 -1.98 -9.16
C THR A 75 -2.84 -2.93 -9.55
N MET A 76 -3.66 -2.52 -10.51
CA MET A 76 -4.74 -3.34 -11.04
C MET A 76 -4.39 -3.91 -12.41
N VAL A 77 -4.79 -5.16 -12.65
CA VAL A 77 -4.64 -5.87 -13.91
C VAL A 77 -6.00 -6.32 -14.44
N PRO A 78 -6.16 -6.38 -15.77
CA PRO A 78 -7.34 -6.97 -16.40
C PRO A 78 -7.60 -8.40 -15.93
N VAL A 79 -8.87 -8.74 -15.71
CA VAL A 79 -9.26 -10.13 -15.46
C VAL A 79 -9.13 -10.94 -16.76
N GLY A 80 -8.35 -12.02 -16.70
CA GLY A 80 -8.15 -12.93 -17.84
C GLY A 80 -7.28 -12.40 -18.98
N GLN A 81 -6.60 -11.26 -18.80
CA GLN A 81 -5.64 -10.72 -19.77
C GLN A 81 -4.33 -10.32 -19.09
N SER A 82 -3.27 -10.15 -19.88
CA SER A 82 -1.94 -9.75 -19.41
C SER A 82 -1.32 -8.72 -20.37
N GLY A 83 -0.26 -8.03 -19.93
CA GLY A 83 0.54 -7.15 -20.78
C GLY A 83 0.29 -5.65 -20.58
N TYR A 84 -0.66 -5.29 -19.72
CA TYR A 84 -0.83 -3.93 -19.24
C TYR A 84 -1.43 -3.91 -17.83
N PHE A 85 -1.28 -2.77 -17.17
CA PHE A 85 -1.80 -2.52 -15.84
C PHE A 85 -2.12 -1.05 -15.66
N PHE A 86 -2.80 -0.75 -14.55
CA PHE A 86 -2.97 0.61 -14.07
C PHE A 86 -2.59 0.70 -12.60
N ASP A 87 -1.80 1.71 -12.25
CA ASP A 87 -1.59 2.12 -10.87
C ASP A 87 -2.75 3.00 -10.44
N VAL A 88 -3.51 2.52 -9.46
CA VAL A 88 -4.67 3.19 -8.88
C VAL A 88 -4.20 4.03 -7.70
N ARG A 89 -4.62 5.29 -7.65
CA ARG A 89 -4.59 6.11 -6.43
C ARG A 89 -5.83 6.99 -6.39
N MET A 90 -6.70 6.70 -5.43
CA MET A 90 -7.91 7.46 -5.15
C MET A 90 -7.83 8.05 -3.76
N THR A 91 -8.17 9.32 -3.61
CA THR A 91 -8.23 10.00 -2.32
C THR A 91 -9.65 10.52 -2.09
N PHE A 92 -10.12 10.38 -0.86
CA PHE A 92 -11.47 10.73 -0.47
C PHE A 92 -11.47 11.47 0.87
N THR A 93 -12.40 12.42 1.03
CA THR A 93 -12.65 13.08 2.31
C THR A 93 -13.94 12.55 2.92
N ARG A 94 -13.95 12.30 4.23
CA ARG A 94 -15.12 11.88 4.97
C ARG A 94 -16.28 12.84 4.71
N ALA A 95 -17.44 12.28 4.45
CA ALA A 95 -18.65 12.99 4.11
C ALA A 95 -19.74 12.71 5.16
N ASP A 96 -20.77 13.54 5.13
CA ASP A 96 -22.01 13.25 5.83
C ASP A 96 -22.69 12.01 5.25
N ARG A 97 -23.58 11.41 6.05
CA ARG A 97 -24.37 10.26 5.64
C ARG A 97 -25.23 10.60 4.43
N VAL A 98 -25.28 9.69 3.46
CA VAL A 98 -26.19 9.78 2.32
C VAL A 98 -27.59 9.27 2.71
N ALA A 99 -28.62 9.84 2.09
CA ALA A 99 -30.00 9.45 2.37
C ALA A 99 -30.26 7.98 2.00
N GLU A 100 -29.70 7.52 0.87
CA GLU A 100 -29.87 6.17 0.34
C GLU A 100 -28.50 5.56 0.01
N PRO A 101 -27.93 4.74 0.91
CA PRO A 101 -26.70 4.01 0.62
C PRO A 101 -26.86 3.03 -0.54
N LYS A 102 -25.74 2.64 -1.14
CA LYS A 102 -25.71 1.64 -2.21
C LYS A 102 -25.95 0.24 -1.61
N HIS A 103 -27.17 -0.27 -1.75
CA HIS A 103 -27.53 -1.63 -1.34
C HIS A 103 -27.50 -2.60 -2.52
N GLU A 104 -26.51 -3.50 -2.55
CA GLU A 104 -26.38 -4.54 -3.59
C GLU A 104 -26.50 -5.97 -3.06
N LEU A 105 -26.45 -6.16 -1.74
CA LEU A 105 -26.74 -7.45 -1.14
C LEU A 105 -28.24 -7.74 -1.20
N GLN A 106 -28.58 -9.02 -1.06
CA GLN A 106 -29.97 -9.44 -0.89
C GLN A 106 -30.60 -8.72 0.33
N PRO A 107 -31.90 -8.34 0.29
CA PRO A 107 -32.57 -7.67 1.41
C PRO A 107 -32.45 -8.40 2.77
N ALA A 108 -32.31 -9.72 2.74
CA ALA A 108 -32.10 -10.55 3.93
C ALA A 108 -30.79 -10.22 4.67
N ALA A 109 -29.78 -9.68 3.99
CA ALA A 109 -28.49 -9.32 4.59
C ALA A 109 -28.62 -8.17 5.60
N TYR A 110 -29.46 -7.18 5.29
CA TYR A 110 -29.74 -5.98 6.09
C TYR A 110 -30.77 -6.20 7.21
N THR A 111 -31.30 -7.41 7.32
CA THR A 111 -32.32 -7.77 8.32
C THR A 111 -31.85 -8.96 9.15
N THR A 112 -31.79 -10.14 8.53
CA THR A 112 -31.37 -11.38 9.18
C THR A 112 -29.87 -11.63 9.14
N GLY A 113 -29.16 -11.08 8.15
CA GLY A 113 -27.70 -11.16 8.02
C GLY A 113 -26.96 -10.23 8.98
N GLY A 114 -27.67 -9.34 9.67
CA GLY A 114 -27.14 -8.51 10.74
C GLY A 114 -26.44 -7.23 10.28
N ILE A 115 -26.42 -6.88 9.00
CA ILE A 115 -25.85 -5.61 8.53
C ILE A 115 -26.74 -4.45 8.98
N ASP A 116 -26.13 -3.47 9.65
CA ASP A 116 -26.75 -2.18 9.96
C ASP A 116 -26.08 -1.06 9.13
N ASP A 117 -26.68 -0.69 8.00
CA ASP A 117 -26.19 0.32 7.06
C ASP A 117 -26.11 1.73 7.67
N ARG A 118 -26.80 1.99 8.78
CA ARG A 118 -26.72 3.27 9.52
C ARG A 118 -25.37 3.49 10.16
N THR A 119 -24.57 2.43 10.31
CA THR A 119 -23.24 2.47 10.89
C THR A 119 -22.14 2.69 9.85
N TRP A 120 -22.48 2.66 8.56
CA TRP A 120 -21.51 2.90 7.49
C TRP A 120 -20.97 4.33 7.51
N ILE A 121 -19.73 4.47 7.08
CA ILE A 121 -19.04 5.75 6.92
C ILE A 121 -18.98 6.09 5.43
N PHE A 122 -19.17 7.35 5.09
CA PHE A 122 -19.22 7.82 3.71
C PHE A 122 -18.06 8.76 3.40
N TYR A 123 -17.61 8.73 2.16
CA TYR A 123 -16.51 9.57 1.69
C TYR A 123 -16.79 10.15 0.29
N THR A 124 -16.45 11.42 0.11
CA THR A 124 -16.49 12.19 -1.15
C THR A 124 -15.18 12.00 -1.90
N LEU A 125 -15.24 11.76 -3.21
CA LEU A 125 -14.03 11.63 -4.03
C LEU A 125 -13.35 12.99 -4.19
N ASN A 126 -12.09 13.10 -3.77
CA ASN A 126 -11.26 14.29 -4.02
C ASN A 126 -10.49 14.16 -5.33
N ASN A 127 -9.82 13.03 -5.51
CA ASN A 127 -9.08 12.70 -6.73
C ASN A 127 -9.14 11.20 -6.98
N GLY A 128 -9.36 10.79 -8.22
CA GLY A 128 -9.29 9.38 -8.61
C GLY A 128 -8.59 9.24 -9.93
N THR A 129 -7.30 8.91 -9.90
CA THR A 129 -6.47 8.77 -11.11
C THR A 129 -5.92 7.36 -11.18
N PHE A 130 -6.11 6.72 -12.35
CA PHE A 130 -5.54 5.41 -12.64
C PHE A 130 -4.51 5.59 -13.76
N THR A 131 -3.23 5.41 -13.47
CA THR A 131 -2.13 5.67 -14.41
C THR A 131 -1.72 4.39 -15.11
N GLY A 132 -1.77 4.35 -16.44
CA GLY A 132 -1.42 3.17 -17.22
C GLY A 132 0.09 2.91 -17.25
N GLY A 133 0.46 1.63 -17.10
CA GLY A 133 1.83 1.13 -17.26
C GLY A 133 1.96 0.20 -18.46
N ASP A 134 3.21 -0.13 -18.82
CA ASP A 134 3.57 -0.97 -19.98
C ASP A 134 2.91 -0.49 -21.28
N ALA A 135 2.11 -1.34 -21.95
CA ALA A 135 1.40 -1.00 -23.18
C ALA A 135 0.39 0.15 -23.00
N MET A 136 0.06 0.51 -21.75
CA MET A 136 -0.80 1.63 -21.39
C MET A 136 -0.04 2.85 -20.87
N ALA A 137 1.29 2.90 -21.01
CA ALA A 137 2.07 4.07 -20.65
C ALA A 137 1.54 5.33 -21.36
N GLY A 138 1.28 6.39 -20.57
CA GLY A 138 0.71 7.66 -21.06
C GLY A 138 -0.81 7.68 -21.18
N TYR A 139 -1.50 6.58 -20.88
CA TYR A 139 -2.95 6.54 -20.73
C TYR A 139 -3.35 6.66 -19.26
N ASN A 140 -4.54 7.19 -18.98
CA ASN A 140 -5.09 7.19 -17.64
C ASN A 140 -6.62 7.17 -17.63
N PHE A 141 -7.19 6.64 -16.54
CA PHE A 141 -8.57 6.95 -16.17
C PHE A 141 -8.58 8.10 -15.17
N GLN A 142 -9.51 9.03 -15.35
CA GLN A 142 -9.84 10.04 -14.35
C GLN A 142 -11.28 9.84 -13.91
N LEU A 143 -11.46 9.63 -12.60
CA LEU A 143 -12.76 9.46 -11.97
C LEU A 143 -13.32 10.80 -11.50
N SER A 144 -14.65 10.88 -11.47
CA SER A 144 -15.42 11.93 -10.82
C SER A 144 -16.65 11.35 -10.13
N GLU A 145 -17.23 12.10 -9.20
CA GLU A 145 -18.47 11.67 -8.53
C GLU A 145 -19.60 11.44 -9.55
N MET A 146 -20.46 10.46 -9.28
CA MET A 146 -21.64 10.17 -10.08
C MET A 146 -22.89 10.26 -9.22
N MET A 147 -23.88 11.04 -9.66
CA MET A 147 -25.20 11.11 -9.02
C MET A 147 -25.14 11.37 -7.50
N ASP A 148 -24.21 12.22 -7.06
CA ASP A 148 -23.93 12.50 -5.63
C ASP A 148 -23.62 11.25 -4.77
N MET A 149 -23.31 10.11 -5.41
CA MET A 149 -22.92 8.90 -4.71
C MET A 149 -21.57 9.09 -4.03
N LYS A 150 -21.52 8.60 -2.79
CA LYS A 150 -20.32 8.59 -1.96
C LYS A 150 -19.75 7.18 -1.91
N LEU A 151 -18.45 7.07 -1.68
CA LEU A 151 -17.84 5.80 -1.31
C LEU A 151 -18.35 5.43 0.09
N GLN A 152 -18.89 4.23 0.25
CA GLN A 152 -19.33 3.70 1.54
C GLN A 152 -18.31 2.71 2.10
N PHE A 153 -18.12 2.72 3.42
CA PHE A 153 -17.20 1.85 4.16
C PHE A 153 -17.91 1.22 5.36
N GLY A 154 -17.72 -0.10 5.54
CA GLY A 154 -18.30 -0.84 6.65
C GLY A 154 -18.52 -2.33 6.34
N PHE A 155 -19.08 -3.07 7.31
CA PHE A 155 -19.50 -4.47 7.08
C PHE A 155 -20.67 -4.53 6.12
N GLY A 156 -20.55 -5.35 5.07
CA GLY A 156 -21.53 -5.43 4.00
C GLY A 156 -21.52 -4.25 3.03
N ALA A 157 -20.70 -3.23 3.27
CA ALA A 157 -20.66 -2.02 2.46
C ALA A 157 -20.06 -2.29 1.07
N ASN A 158 -19.31 -3.37 0.88
CA ASN A 158 -18.84 -3.77 -0.45
C ASN A 158 -19.95 -4.27 -1.38
N GLY A 159 -21.15 -4.56 -0.86
CA GLY A 159 -22.29 -4.99 -1.68
C GLY A 159 -22.21 -6.42 -2.25
N LYS A 160 -21.15 -7.19 -1.95
CA LYS A 160 -20.92 -8.55 -2.46
C LYS A 160 -20.92 -9.63 -1.39
N ASN A 161 -20.48 -9.32 -0.17
CA ASN A 161 -20.49 -10.23 0.97
C ASN A 161 -20.71 -9.50 2.31
N LEU A 162 -20.66 -10.22 3.43
CA LEU A 162 -20.83 -9.67 4.78
C LEU A 162 -19.53 -9.13 5.41
N ASN A 163 -18.40 -9.16 4.71
CA ASN A 163 -17.12 -8.69 5.23
C ASN A 163 -17.08 -7.17 5.33
N GLN A 164 -16.09 -6.64 6.06
CA GLN A 164 -15.75 -5.23 5.98
C GLN A 164 -15.23 -4.91 4.57
N GLY A 165 -15.68 -3.80 4.00
CA GLY A 165 -15.28 -3.42 2.66
C GLY A 165 -15.71 -2.03 2.26
N LEU A 166 -15.44 -1.70 0.99
CA LEU A 166 -15.76 -0.43 0.35
C LEU A 166 -16.59 -0.68 -0.91
N SER A 167 -17.53 0.21 -1.21
CA SER A 167 -18.07 0.31 -2.56
C SER A 167 -18.49 1.72 -2.96
N GLY A 168 -18.63 1.94 -4.27
CA GLY A 168 -19.14 3.18 -4.84
C GLY A 168 -19.23 3.13 -6.37
N TRP A 169 -20.02 4.05 -6.93
CA TRP A 169 -20.11 4.28 -8.37
C TRP A 169 -19.51 5.64 -8.72
N PHE A 170 -18.68 5.65 -9.75
CA PHE A 170 -18.01 6.87 -10.20
C PHE A 170 -18.12 7.01 -11.71
N SER A 171 -18.26 8.26 -12.17
CA SER A 171 -18.11 8.57 -13.58
C SER A 171 -16.63 8.48 -13.93
N PHE A 172 -16.31 8.22 -15.20
CA PHE A 172 -14.92 8.15 -15.63
C PHE A 172 -14.70 8.69 -17.03
N THR A 173 -13.52 9.31 -17.21
CA THR A 173 -12.96 9.63 -18.52
C THR A 173 -11.72 8.79 -18.75
N PHE A 174 -11.46 8.48 -20.02
CA PHE A 174 -10.24 7.81 -20.44
C PHE A 174 -9.43 8.75 -21.33
N ASN A 175 -8.20 9.03 -20.90
CA ASN A 175 -7.29 9.94 -21.55
C ASN A 175 -6.09 9.15 -22.09
N GLY A 176 -5.58 9.58 -23.24
CA GLY A 176 -4.34 9.08 -23.80
C GLY A 176 -3.27 10.18 -23.89
N PRO A 177 -2.12 9.88 -24.51
CA PRO A 177 -1.02 10.83 -24.68
C PRO A 177 -1.41 12.12 -25.41
N ASN A 178 -2.43 12.05 -26.27
CA ASN A 178 -2.92 13.16 -27.08
C ASN A 178 -4.20 13.83 -26.50
N GLY A 179 -4.54 13.55 -25.25
CA GLY A 179 -5.71 14.12 -24.57
C GLY A 179 -6.87 13.14 -24.39
N LEU A 180 -8.08 13.69 -24.20
CA LEU A 180 -9.30 12.93 -23.94
C LEU A 180 -9.65 12.00 -25.10
N ILE A 181 -9.82 10.71 -24.82
CA ILE A 181 -10.28 9.71 -25.79
C ILE A 181 -11.79 9.58 -25.71
N PHE A 182 -12.33 9.34 -24.50
CA PHE A 182 -13.76 9.29 -24.27
C PHE A 182 -14.14 9.68 -22.85
N THR A 183 -15.38 10.15 -22.68
CA THR A 183 -16.07 10.27 -21.39
C THR A 183 -17.17 9.23 -21.37
N SER A 184 -17.19 8.33 -20.38
CA SER A 184 -18.24 7.33 -20.31
C SER A 184 -19.53 7.95 -19.79
N THR A 185 -20.66 7.53 -20.34
CA THR A 185 -22.00 7.82 -19.80
C THR A 185 -22.41 6.85 -18.70
N LYS A 186 -21.53 5.89 -18.38
CA LYS A 186 -21.73 4.81 -17.42
C LYS A 186 -20.78 5.00 -16.24
N TYR A 187 -20.87 4.09 -15.28
CA TYR A 187 -20.04 4.12 -14.09
C TYR A 187 -18.92 3.07 -14.13
N VAL A 188 -17.87 3.35 -13.38
CA VAL A 188 -17.04 2.31 -12.77
C VAL A 188 -17.65 1.92 -11.44
N ASP A 189 -17.86 0.62 -11.24
CA ASP A 189 -18.29 0.03 -9.99
C ASP A 189 -17.10 -0.50 -9.22
N ILE A 190 -16.93 -0.04 -7.98
CA ILE A 190 -15.84 -0.43 -7.09
C ILE A 190 -16.43 -1.27 -5.98
N ASN A 191 -15.94 -2.49 -5.78
CA ASN A 191 -16.38 -3.38 -4.69
C ASN A 191 -15.18 -4.17 -4.14
N VAL A 192 -14.74 -3.83 -2.95
CA VAL A 192 -13.52 -4.41 -2.36
C VAL A 192 -13.73 -4.82 -0.92
N ASP A 193 -13.14 -5.95 -0.54
CA ASP A 193 -13.00 -6.35 0.86
C ASP A 193 -11.78 -5.66 1.45
N THR A 194 -11.89 -5.28 2.73
CA THR A 194 -10.79 -4.69 3.48
C THR A 194 -10.51 -5.51 4.74
N SER A 195 -9.24 -5.74 5.03
CA SER A 195 -8.80 -6.41 6.25
C SER A 195 -7.69 -5.62 6.90
N CYS A 196 -7.82 -5.34 8.20
CA CYS A 196 -6.82 -4.58 8.94
C CYS A 196 -5.45 -5.27 8.91
N ILE A 197 -4.40 -4.50 8.58
CA ILE A 197 -3.00 -4.96 8.57
C ILE A 197 -2.08 -4.08 9.41
N ASP A 198 -2.64 -3.17 10.21
CA ASP A 198 -1.86 -2.32 11.09
C ASP A 198 -0.93 -3.13 11.97
N CYS A 199 0.25 -2.54 12.19
CA CYS A 199 1.05 -2.98 13.30
C CYS A 199 0.22 -2.75 14.57
N PRO A 200 0.00 -3.76 15.44
CA PRO A 200 -0.93 -3.62 16.57
C PRO A 200 -0.61 -2.49 17.57
N THR A 201 0.57 -1.87 17.47
CA THR A 201 1.02 -0.77 18.32
C THR A 201 1.25 0.54 17.56
N ASP A 202 0.90 0.59 16.27
CA ASP A 202 1.20 1.70 15.36
C ASP A 202 2.67 2.15 15.37
N SER A 203 3.56 1.23 15.74
CA SER A 203 4.97 1.51 15.99
C SER A 203 5.84 0.47 15.32
N TYR A 204 6.95 0.91 14.76
CA TYR A 204 7.91 0.08 14.06
C TYR A 204 9.29 0.31 14.64
N THR A 205 10.03 -0.76 14.86
CA THR A 205 11.47 -0.69 15.02
C THR A 205 12.08 -0.30 13.68
N VAL A 206 12.93 0.72 13.71
CA VAL A 206 13.63 1.24 12.54
C VAL A 206 15.04 0.69 12.54
N GLN A 207 15.37 -0.05 11.50
CA GLN A 207 16.66 -0.71 11.33
C GLN A 207 17.31 -0.28 10.03
N THR A 208 18.62 -0.44 9.96
CA THR A 208 19.36 -0.18 8.73
C THR A 208 18.92 -1.14 7.62
N ALA A 209 18.58 -0.59 6.45
CA ALA A 209 18.29 -1.42 5.30
C ALA A 209 19.58 -2.07 4.76
N VAL A 210 19.58 -3.40 4.65
CA VAL A 210 20.67 -4.17 4.05
C VAL A 210 20.41 -4.31 2.55
N ALA A 211 21.42 -4.05 1.72
CA ALA A 211 21.26 -4.18 0.28
C ALA A 211 21.06 -5.65 -0.15
N ASP A 212 20.06 -5.89 -1.00
CA ASP A 212 19.84 -7.16 -1.68
C ASP A 212 20.32 -7.05 -3.14
N ALA A 213 21.47 -7.67 -3.42
CA ALA A 213 22.06 -7.66 -4.75
C ALA A 213 21.17 -8.33 -5.82
N ASN A 214 20.28 -9.26 -5.44
CA ASN A 214 19.39 -9.93 -6.40
C ASN A 214 18.30 -8.99 -6.93
N LEU A 215 17.96 -7.96 -6.14
CA LEU A 215 17.05 -6.89 -6.54
C LEU A 215 17.81 -5.66 -7.08
N GLY A 216 19.12 -5.78 -7.30
CA GLY A 216 19.96 -4.66 -7.74
C GLY A 216 20.21 -3.62 -6.65
N GLY A 217 19.96 -3.94 -5.38
CA GLY A 217 20.27 -3.06 -4.26
C GLY A 217 21.76 -2.78 -4.18
N GLN A 218 22.11 -1.48 -4.10
CA GLN A 218 23.49 -1.01 -3.96
C GLN A 218 23.64 -0.13 -2.73
N SER A 219 24.86 -0.09 -2.18
CA SER A 219 25.24 0.85 -1.11
C SER A 219 24.28 0.80 0.10
N GLY A 220 23.91 -0.40 0.55
CA GLY A 220 23.18 -0.61 1.80
C GLY A 220 24.11 -0.72 3.01
N GLY A 221 23.54 -0.99 4.19
CA GLY A 221 24.31 -1.12 5.43
C GLY A 221 24.50 0.19 6.22
N GLN A 222 23.84 1.27 5.79
CA GLN A 222 23.67 2.50 6.57
C GLN A 222 22.20 2.95 6.61
N ALA A 223 21.75 3.47 7.76
CA ALA A 223 20.41 4.05 7.91
C ALA A 223 20.34 5.46 7.33
N LEU A 224 21.37 6.30 7.60
CA LEU A 224 21.55 7.61 6.98
C LEU A 224 22.86 7.67 6.18
N ASN A 225 22.80 8.30 5.02
CA ASN A 225 23.93 8.63 4.18
C ASN A 225 23.92 10.12 3.83
N ILE A 226 25.00 10.83 4.14
CA ILE A 226 25.17 12.25 3.89
C ILE A 226 26.11 12.39 2.70
N GLN A 227 25.57 12.86 1.59
CA GLN A 227 26.33 13.22 0.41
C GLN A 227 26.63 14.71 0.48
N SER A 228 27.81 15.10 0.94
CA SER A 228 28.23 16.50 0.98
C SER A 228 29.75 16.62 0.87
N SER A 229 30.22 17.75 0.33
CA SER A 229 31.63 18.12 0.38
C SER A 229 32.08 18.58 1.77
N ASP A 230 31.14 19.05 2.61
CA ASP A 230 31.40 19.46 3.99
C ASP A 230 30.60 18.58 4.97
N LEU A 231 31.32 17.69 5.66
CA LEU A 231 30.77 16.80 6.68
C LEU A 231 31.01 17.31 8.10
N SER A 232 31.50 18.54 8.28
CA SER A 232 31.87 19.07 9.61
C SER A 232 30.70 19.08 10.60
N GLN A 233 29.48 19.38 10.12
CA GLN A 233 28.25 19.35 10.92
C GLN A 233 27.90 17.94 11.42
N PHE A 234 28.40 16.91 10.72
CA PHE A 234 28.25 15.49 11.06
C PHE A 234 29.57 14.91 11.61
N GLY A 235 30.44 15.74 12.17
CA GLY A 235 31.71 15.29 12.76
C GLY A 235 32.66 14.59 11.79
N GLY A 236 32.56 14.89 10.49
CA GLY A 236 33.34 14.27 9.43
C GLY A 236 32.81 12.92 8.92
N ASN A 237 31.61 12.48 9.34
CA ASN A 237 31.07 11.17 8.99
C ASN A 237 29.92 11.27 7.99
N ALA A 238 30.00 10.46 6.93
CA ALA A 238 28.95 10.39 5.91
C ALA A 238 27.88 9.33 6.20
N ARG A 239 28.16 8.32 7.02
CA ARG A 239 27.28 7.14 7.17
C ARG A 239 26.94 6.89 8.62
N TRP A 240 25.67 6.65 8.92
CA TRP A 240 25.17 6.47 10.28
C TRP A 240 24.15 5.33 10.38
N ASN A 241 24.17 4.61 11.51
CA ASN A 241 23.25 3.54 11.86
C ASN A 241 22.59 3.80 13.21
N PHE A 242 21.33 3.39 13.37
CA PHE A 242 20.69 3.41 14.68
C PHE A 242 21.45 2.51 15.66
N VAL A 243 21.71 3.02 16.86
CA VAL A 243 22.31 2.25 17.96
C VAL A 243 21.43 1.03 18.21
N ASP A 244 22.05 -0.16 18.24
CA ASP A 244 21.38 -1.44 18.47
C ASP A 244 20.16 -1.72 17.58
N ASN A 245 20.10 -1.09 16.39
CA ASN A 245 18.93 -1.12 15.50
C ASN A 245 17.62 -0.71 16.23
N ALA A 246 17.73 0.23 17.16
CA ALA A 246 16.66 0.64 18.08
C ALA A 246 16.05 2.00 17.72
N GLY A 247 16.04 2.38 16.44
CA GLY A 247 15.22 3.50 16.01
C GLY A 247 13.73 3.16 16.18
N LEU A 248 12.91 4.19 16.34
CA LEU A 248 11.46 4.04 16.53
C LEU A 248 10.74 4.90 15.51
N MET A 249 9.79 4.31 14.80
CA MET A 249 8.78 5.01 14.04
C MET A 249 7.43 4.82 14.72
N THR A 250 6.67 5.88 14.92
CA THR A 250 5.28 5.81 15.39
C THR A 250 4.38 6.53 14.39
N ILE A 251 3.25 5.92 14.05
CA ILE A 251 2.20 6.51 13.22
C ILE A 251 1.05 6.89 14.17
N ASN A 252 0.70 8.17 14.19
CA ASN A 252 -0.40 8.67 15.00
C ASN A 252 -1.74 8.41 14.31
N GLN A 253 -2.83 8.46 15.07
CA GLN A 253 -4.19 8.24 14.56
C GLN A 253 -4.62 9.27 13.51
N ASP A 254 -4.06 10.48 13.53
CA ASP A 254 -4.27 11.50 12.50
C ASP A 254 -3.48 11.23 11.21
N GLY A 255 -2.70 10.14 11.20
CA GLY A 255 -1.86 9.72 10.10
C GLY A 255 -0.50 10.42 10.03
N THR A 256 -0.19 11.38 10.91
CA THR A 256 1.18 11.89 11.04
C THR A 256 2.10 10.79 11.55
N ALA A 257 3.39 10.87 11.24
CA ALA A 257 4.35 9.90 11.74
C ALA A 257 5.60 10.59 12.29
N VAL A 258 6.28 9.93 13.22
CA VAL A 258 7.53 10.41 13.79
C VAL A 258 8.54 9.28 13.75
N ILE A 259 9.72 9.54 13.18
CA ILE A 259 10.88 8.65 13.29
C ILE A 259 11.86 9.31 14.25
N THR A 260 12.31 8.59 15.26
CA THR A 260 13.30 9.07 16.21
C THR A 260 14.33 7.99 16.54
N GLY A 261 15.53 8.40 16.92
CA GLY A 261 16.53 7.49 17.47
C GLY A 261 17.92 8.10 17.55
N THR A 262 18.79 7.39 18.26
CA THR A 262 20.22 7.71 18.37
C THR A 262 20.99 6.88 17.34
N LEU A 263 21.93 7.51 16.66
CA LEU A 263 22.74 6.93 15.62
C LEU A 263 24.24 7.02 15.95
N LEU A 264 25.00 6.02 15.49
CA LEU A 264 26.45 5.97 15.50
C LEU A 264 27.01 5.98 14.08
N PRO A 265 28.19 6.58 13.83
CA PRO A 265 28.85 6.48 12.55
C PRO A 265 29.22 5.03 12.26
N VAL A 266 28.95 4.57 11.03
CA VAL A 266 29.17 3.16 10.64
C VAL A 266 30.64 2.74 10.76
N ASP A 267 31.56 3.66 10.49
CA ASP A 267 33.00 3.41 10.46
C ASP A 267 33.73 3.83 11.74
N SER A 268 33.00 4.27 12.78
CA SER A 268 33.63 4.75 14.01
C SER A 268 33.70 3.67 15.07
N THR A 269 34.90 3.50 15.65
CA THR A 269 35.08 2.73 16.88
C THR A 269 34.69 3.52 18.13
N ASN A 270 34.48 4.84 18.01
CA ASN A 270 34.12 5.69 19.13
C ASN A 270 32.59 5.74 19.31
N THR A 271 32.10 4.98 20.28
CA THR A 271 30.68 4.94 20.64
C THR A 271 30.18 6.22 21.33
N SER A 272 31.06 7.17 21.68
CA SER A 272 30.64 8.47 22.22
C SER A 272 30.16 9.45 21.15
N ASN A 273 30.45 9.19 19.86
CA ASN A 273 30.09 10.06 18.75
C ASN A 273 28.66 9.77 18.30
N THR A 274 27.67 10.21 19.08
CA THR A 274 26.27 9.94 18.76
C THR A 274 25.58 11.14 18.10
N MET A 275 24.70 10.86 17.15
CA MET A 275 23.75 11.83 16.61
C MET A 275 22.33 11.38 16.96
N THR A 276 21.47 12.27 17.44
CA THR A 276 20.04 11.93 17.63
C THR A 276 19.23 12.63 16.56
N CYS A 277 18.37 11.89 15.85
CA CYS A 277 17.51 12.46 14.82
C CYS A 277 16.05 12.29 15.20
N THR A 278 15.23 13.27 14.81
CA THR A 278 13.77 13.20 14.82
C THR A 278 13.25 13.72 13.49
N PHE A 279 12.44 12.94 12.79
CA PHE A 279 11.78 13.31 11.55
C PHE A 279 10.28 13.32 11.79
N PHE A 280 9.64 14.49 11.64
CA PHE A 280 8.20 14.64 11.73
C PHE A 280 7.60 14.62 10.33
N LEU A 281 6.66 13.71 10.10
CA LEU A 281 6.16 13.33 8.78
C LEU A 281 4.65 13.62 8.69
N LEU A 282 4.25 14.37 7.68
CA LEU A 282 2.87 14.74 7.40
C LEU A 282 2.32 13.88 6.26
N PRO A 283 1.09 13.36 6.31
CA PRO A 283 0.51 12.60 5.19
C PRO A 283 0.61 13.36 3.87
N SER A 284 1.02 12.69 2.79
CA SER A 284 1.15 13.29 1.47
C SER A 284 0.36 12.52 0.41
N ALA A 285 -0.28 13.27 -0.49
CA ALA A 285 -0.99 12.71 -1.64
C ALA A 285 -0.06 12.35 -2.80
N ALA A 286 1.23 12.73 -2.72
CA ALA A 286 2.21 12.55 -3.78
C ALA A 286 2.35 11.08 -4.25
N ASN A 287 2.92 10.91 -5.46
CA ASN A 287 3.01 9.63 -6.16
C ASN A 287 4.30 9.47 -6.99
N ASP A 288 5.38 10.16 -6.63
CA ASP A 288 6.68 10.03 -7.28
C ASP A 288 7.66 9.21 -6.41
N PRO A 289 7.60 7.88 -6.48
CA PRO A 289 8.42 7.02 -5.65
C PRO A 289 9.89 7.10 -6.05
N LYS A 290 10.76 7.23 -5.04
CA LYS A 290 12.20 6.99 -5.16
C LYS A 290 12.43 5.51 -5.45
N ARG A 291 13.00 5.20 -6.62
CA ARG A 291 13.31 3.82 -7.06
C ARG A 291 14.83 3.64 -7.19
N GLU A 292 15.43 2.94 -6.24
CA GLU A 292 16.89 2.69 -6.20
C GLU A 292 17.29 1.21 -6.42
N LEU A 293 16.30 0.35 -6.69
CA LEU A 293 16.51 -1.05 -7.06
C LEU A 293 16.60 -1.19 -8.59
N SER A 294 16.98 -2.37 -9.08
CA SER A 294 16.90 -2.64 -10.52
C SER A 294 15.44 -2.51 -11.01
N SER A 295 15.26 -2.12 -12.27
CA SER A 295 13.93 -2.05 -12.88
C SER A 295 13.19 -3.40 -12.82
N SER A 296 13.92 -4.52 -12.83
CA SER A 296 13.38 -5.88 -12.69
C SER A 296 12.82 -6.20 -11.30
N ALA A 297 13.10 -5.39 -10.28
CA ALA A 297 12.52 -5.56 -8.95
C ALA A 297 11.07 -5.01 -8.88
N TYR A 298 10.73 -4.05 -9.74
CA TYR A 298 9.45 -3.37 -9.76
C TYR A 298 8.48 -4.00 -10.74
N TYR A 299 7.19 -3.93 -10.43
CA TYR A 299 6.13 -4.34 -11.32
C TYR A 299 6.18 -3.54 -12.65
N SER A 300 6.00 -4.15 -13.82
CA SER A 300 5.48 -5.52 -14.07
C SER A 300 6.52 -6.65 -14.08
N ALA A 301 7.82 -6.33 -14.03
CA ALA A 301 8.87 -7.34 -14.09
C ALA A 301 9.13 -8.05 -12.76
N GLY A 302 8.90 -7.35 -11.65
CA GLY A 302 9.13 -7.83 -10.29
C GLY A 302 7.92 -7.70 -9.37
N ALA A 303 8.12 -8.02 -8.08
CA ALA A 303 7.06 -8.09 -7.09
C ALA A 303 6.73 -6.74 -6.42
N ILE A 304 7.61 -5.74 -6.52
CA ILE A 304 7.46 -4.47 -5.81
C ILE A 304 6.48 -3.57 -6.58
N GLN A 305 5.35 -3.28 -5.96
CA GLN A 305 4.31 -2.39 -6.50
C GLN A 305 4.41 -1.02 -5.82
N THR A 306 4.96 -0.01 -6.52
CA THR A 306 5.12 1.33 -5.93
C THR A 306 3.79 2.05 -5.67
N SER A 307 2.72 1.61 -6.32
CA SER A 307 1.34 2.06 -6.08
C SER A 307 0.86 1.75 -4.66
N LEU A 308 1.48 0.80 -3.97
CA LEU A 308 1.20 0.46 -2.57
C LEU A 308 2.01 1.29 -1.58
N PHE A 309 2.85 2.22 -2.05
CA PHE A 309 3.61 3.06 -1.15
C PHE A 309 2.71 4.12 -0.51
N THR A 310 2.94 4.31 0.78
CA THR A 310 2.41 5.44 1.53
C THR A 310 3.44 6.56 1.50
N PHE A 311 2.98 7.79 1.30
CA PHE A 311 3.86 8.96 1.18
C PHE A 311 3.61 9.97 2.29
N TYR A 312 4.68 10.65 2.69
CA TYR A 312 4.67 11.72 3.67
C TYR A 312 5.55 12.89 3.20
N ASP A 313 5.16 14.09 3.58
CA ASP A 313 6.00 15.28 3.51
C ASP A 313 6.81 15.38 4.81
N VAL A 314 8.11 15.63 4.69
CA VAL A 314 8.94 15.88 5.87
C VAL A 314 8.70 17.31 6.33
N SER A 315 8.31 17.49 7.60
CA SER A 315 8.03 18.82 8.14
C SER A 315 9.32 19.64 8.27
N THR A 316 9.33 20.80 7.61
CA THR A 316 10.46 21.74 7.56
C THR A 316 10.34 22.89 8.56
N THR A 317 9.27 22.94 9.36
CA THR A 317 9.00 24.01 10.34
C THR A 317 9.81 23.85 11.64
N GLY A 318 11.01 23.28 11.56
CA GLY A 318 11.88 23.00 12.71
C GLY A 318 11.51 21.75 13.51
N SER A 319 10.46 21.02 13.12
CA SER A 319 10.04 19.78 13.80
C SER A 319 10.90 18.57 13.41
N SER A 320 11.54 18.62 12.24
CA SER A 320 12.49 17.59 11.79
C SER A 320 13.92 18.08 11.90
N PHE A 321 14.73 17.42 12.73
CA PHE A 321 16.11 17.81 12.99
C PHE A 321 16.97 16.63 13.45
N CYS A 322 18.29 16.79 13.33
CA CYS A 322 19.28 15.98 14.01
C CYS A 322 20.11 16.84 14.95
N THR A 323 20.57 16.27 16.06
CA THR A 323 21.49 16.93 17.01
C THR A 323 22.78 16.12 17.11
N TYR A 324 23.90 16.78 16.84
CA TYR A 324 25.25 16.21 16.97
C TYR A 324 26.15 17.19 17.74
N ASN A 325 26.75 16.74 18.85
CA ASN A 325 27.57 17.56 19.75
C ASN A 325 26.91 18.90 20.17
N GLY A 326 25.59 18.89 20.38
CA GLY A 326 24.81 20.07 20.73
C GLY A 326 24.44 20.99 19.56
N ASN A 327 24.94 20.74 18.35
CA ASN A 327 24.54 21.47 17.16
C ASN A 327 23.26 20.86 16.56
N ASN A 328 22.28 21.71 16.23
CA ASN A 328 21.06 21.30 15.55
C ASN A 328 21.20 21.45 14.03
N ILE A 329 20.92 20.37 13.33
CA ILE A 329 20.87 20.25 11.88
C ILE A 329 19.40 20.13 11.51
N THR A 330 18.80 21.21 11.03
CA THR A 330 17.36 21.22 10.71
C THR A 330 17.14 20.72 9.30
N ILE A 331 16.16 19.85 9.11
CA ILE A 331 15.71 19.42 7.78
C ILE A 331 14.87 20.55 7.19
N ASN A 332 15.30 21.10 6.05
CA ASN A 332 14.70 22.31 5.48
C ASN A 332 14.02 22.08 4.12
N SER A 333 14.18 20.90 3.52
CA SER A 333 13.47 20.49 2.33
C SER A 333 13.42 18.97 2.23
N ALA A 334 12.39 18.48 1.52
CA ALA A 334 12.35 17.11 1.02
C ALA A 334 12.57 17.18 -0.50
N MET A 335 13.56 16.46 -1.02
CA MET A 335 13.81 16.41 -2.47
C MET A 335 12.83 15.44 -3.15
N ASN A 336 12.41 14.42 -2.42
CA ASN A 336 11.27 13.55 -2.73
C ASN A 336 10.46 13.33 -1.45
N ASN A 337 9.23 12.86 -1.60
CA ASN A 337 8.40 12.50 -0.44
C ASN A 337 9.02 11.32 0.30
N PHE A 338 8.85 11.34 1.62
CA PHE A 338 9.20 10.20 2.45
C PHE A 338 8.22 9.06 2.13
N GLN A 339 8.74 7.94 1.64
CA GLN A 339 7.94 6.81 1.19
C GLN A 339 8.06 5.63 2.15
N MET A 340 6.98 4.88 2.31
CA MET A 340 6.89 3.70 3.18
C MET A 340 6.14 2.57 2.48
N GLY A 341 6.65 1.34 2.53
CA GLY A 341 6.09 0.19 1.83
C GLY A 341 7.09 -0.94 1.62
N VAL A 342 6.62 -2.05 1.04
CA VAL A 342 7.48 -3.18 0.62
C VAL A 342 8.41 -2.74 -0.49
N GLY A 343 9.71 -2.76 -0.27
CA GLY A 343 10.71 -2.28 -1.22
C GLY A 343 10.93 -0.76 -1.22
N ALA A 344 10.19 -0.02 -0.38
CA ALA A 344 10.25 1.44 -0.36
C ALA A 344 11.57 1.98 0.22
N ASN A 345 12.37 1.16 0.90
CA ASN A 345 13.72 1.55 1.33
C ASN A 345 14.73 1.65 0.16
N GLY A 346 14.41 1.12 -1.03
CA GLY A 346 15.28 1.18 -2.20
C GLY A 346 16.55 0.32 -2.14
N LYS A 347 16.72 -0.51 -1.11
CA LYS A 347 17.88 -1.39 -0.87
C LYS A 347 17.55 -2.87 -0.93
N ASN A 348 16.35 -3.28 -0.54
CA ASN A 348 15.90 -4.68 -0.57
C ASN A 348 14.37 -4.77 -0.77
N GLY A 349 13.81 -5.98 -0.71
CA GLY A 349 12.38 -6.24 -0.84
C GLY A 349 11.58 -6.21 0.48
N ASN A 350 12.18 -5.80 1.60
CA ASN A 350 11.52 -5.76 2.91
C ASN A 350 10.55 -4.57 3.00
N PHE A 351 9.65 -4.60 3.98
CA PHE A 351 8.88 -3.42 4.36
C PHE A 351 9.83 -2.38 4.98
N GLY A 352 9.86 -1.18 4.42
CA GLY A 352 10.84 -0.17 4.79
C GLY A 352 10.39 1.23 4.42
N ALA A 353 11.30 2.18 4.58
CA ALA A 353 11.06 3.56 4.21
C ALA A 353 12.33 4.27 3.71
N SER A 354 12.15 5.31 2.90
CA SER A 354 13.26 6.15 2.45
C SER A 354 12.84 7.57 2.09
N ALA A 355 13.83 8.47 2.07
CA ALA A 355 13.72 9.83 1.54
C ALA A 355 15.10 10.43 1.25
N TRP A 356 15.16 11.37 0.32
CA TRP A 356 16.22 12.35 0.15
C TRP A 356 15.76 13.70 0.70
N MET A 357 16.57 14.27 1.58
CA MET A 357 16.26 15.49 2.30
C MET A 357 17.39 16.52 2.18
N GLY A 358 17.02 17.80 2.16
CA GLY A 358 17.93 18.90 2.38
C GLY A 358 18.03 19.24 3.88
N TYR A 359 19.12 19.89 4.27
CA TYR A 359 19.35 20.32 5.64
C TYR A 359 19.96 21.73 5.71
N THR A 360 19.97 22.33 6.90
CA THR A 360 20.50 23.69 7.13
C THR A 360 21.97 23.82 6.76
N ASN A 361 22.36 24.97 6.20
CA ASN A 361 23.74 25.27 5.78
C ASN A 361 24.33 24.23 4.81
N GLN A 362 23.47 23.54 4.08
CA GLN A 362 23.83 22.60 3.04
C GLN A 362 24.51 23.33 1.87
N ALA A 363 25.68 22.84 1.46
CA ALA A 363 26.25 23.20 0.17
C ALA A 363 25.30 22.73 -0.95
N ALA A 364 25.21 23.51 -2.04
CA ALA A 364 24.34 23.18 -3.16
C ALA A 364 24.58 21.74 -3.64
N GLY A 365 23.50 20.96 -3.77
CA GLY A 365 23.54 19.55 -4.18
C GLY A 365 23.90 18.55 -3.09
N SER A 366 24.07 18.96 -1.82
CA SER A 366 24.21 17.95 -0.76
C SER A 366 22.87 17.25 -0.52
N ILE A 367 22.91 16.03 0.01
CA ILE A 367 21.71 15.21 0.26
C ILE A 367 21.88 14.49 1.60
N LEU A 368 20.85 14.49 2.43
CA LEU A 368 20.69 13.54 3.53
C LEU A 368 19.71 12.46 3.07
N ASP A 369 20.22 11.26 2.89
CA ASP A 369 19.49 10.11 2.39
C ASP A 369 19.20 9.14 3.55
N ILE A 370 17.93 8.83 3.79
CA ILE A 370 17.51 7.80 4.75
C ILE A 370 17.01 6.57 4.01
N ASN A 371 17.48 5.38 4.40
CA ASN A 371 16.99 4.10 3.89
C ASN A 371 16.95 3.08 5.04
N VAL A 372 15.74 2.69 5.44
CA VAL A 372 15.53 1.89 6.65
C VAL A 372 14.54 0.76 6.42
N ASP A 373 14.78 -0.36 7.08
CA ASP A 373 13.80 -1.43 7.22
C ASP A 373 12.91 -1.14 8.44
N LEU A 374 11.63 -1.45 8.32
CA LEU A 374 10.62 -1.21 9.35
C LEU A 374 10.06 -2.55 9.80
N ILE A 375 10.25 -2.86 11.08
CA ILE A 375 9.75 -4.10 11.68
C ILE A 375 8.65 -3.73 12.66
N CYS A 376 7.45 -4.28 12.47
CA CYS A 376 6.33 -4.03 13.37
C CYS A 376 6.70 -4.35 14.82
N PHE A 377 6.52 -3.37 15.70
CA PHE A 377 6.83 -3.49 17.12
C PHE A 377 5.72 -4.29 17.81
N VAL A 378 5.81 -5.61 17.77
CA VAL A 378 4.92 -6.43 18.59
C VAL A 378 5.45 -6.36 20.02
N THR A 379 4.89 -5.46 20.83
CA THR A 379 5.08 -5.56 22.28
C THR A 379 4.60 -6.95 22.65
N ARG A 380 5.51 -7.87 22.98
CA ARG A 380 5.11 -9.07 23.68
C ARG A 380 4.46 -8.52 24.93
N LYS A 381 3.11 -8.52 25.00
CA LYS A 381 2.44 -8.44 26.28
C LYS A 381 3.15 -9.50 27.09
N ASN A 382 3.96 -9.09 28.06
CA ASN A 382 4.51 -10.03 29.02
C ASN A 382 3.28 -10.75 29.53
N ASN A 383 3.09 -11.99 29.10
CA ASN A 383 2.01 -12.82 29.55
C ASN A 383 2.32 -13.11 31.03
N SER A 384 2.03 -12.13 31.89
CA SER A 384 1.37 -12.40 33.15
C SER A 384 -0.07 -12.79 32.81
N GLN A 385 -0.21 -13.81 31.98
CA GLN A 385 -1.44 -14.55 31.86
C GLN A 385 -1.44 -15.35 33.15
N THR A 386 -2.16 -14.84 34.14
CA THR A 386 -2.56 -15.62 35.30
C THR A 386 -3.10 -16.94 34.72
N PRO A 387 -2.55 -18.11 35.11
CA PRO A 387 -3.05 -19.39 34.62
C PRO A 387 -4.56 -19.38 34.77
N CYS A 388 -5.29 -19.81 33.72
CA CYS A 388 -6.73 -20.03 33.85
C CYS A 388 -6.96 -20.79 35.16
N PRO A 389 -7.77 -20.26 36.10
CA PRO A 389 -8.06 -21.00 37.30
C PRO A 389 -8.73 -22.29 36.86
N PHE A 390 -8.04 -23.41 37.11
CA PHE A 390 -8.75 -24.67 37.25
C PHE A 390 -9.83 -24.42 38.30
N MET A 391 -11.10 -24.58 37.92
CA MET A 391 -12.20 -24.54 38.87
C MET A 391 -11.98 -25.67 39.87
N ASN A 392 -11.39 -25.32 41.02
CA ASN A 392 -11.55 -26.08 42.24
C ASN A 392 -12.53 -25.28 43.09
N THR A 393 -13.71 -25.86 43.29
CA THR A 393 -14.79 -25.31 44.08
C THR A 393 -14.39 -25.23 45.55
N THR A 394 -14.03 -24.05 46.07
CA THR A 394 -14.37 -23.66 47.46
C THR A 394 -14.18 -22.17 47.74
N SER A 395 -15.26 -21.58 48.26
CA SER A 395 -15.37 -20.44 49.21
C SER A 395 -14.63 -19.11 48.97
N ILE A 396 -15.49 -18.12 48.77
CA ILE A 396 -15.29 -16.67 48.68
C ILE A 396 -14.68 -16.09 49.97
N THR A 397 -13.71 -15.18 49.83
CA THR A 397 -13.48 -14.10 50.81
C THR A 397 -13.11 -12.82 50.07
N SER A 398 -13.88 -11.76 50.34
CA SER A 398 -13.83 -10.44 49.71
C SER A 398 -12.62 -9.62 50.16
N ILE A 399 -11.93 -8.99 49.21
CA ILE A 399 -10.96 -7.91 49.48
C ILE A 399 -11.45 -6.63 48.79
N THR A 400 -11.56 -5.58 49.59
CA THR A 400 -11.97 -4.22 49.22
C THR A 400 -10.80 -3.47 48.58
N THR A 401 -11.00 -2.90 47.39
CA THR A 401 -10.03 -2.01 46.73
C THR A 401 -10.46 -0.56 46.83
N THR A 402 -9.58 0.27 47.41
CA THR A 402 -9.73 1.71 47.56
C THR A 402 -9.38 2.42 46.25
N THR A 403 -10.28 3.25 45.74
CA THR A 403 -10.07 4.09 44.55
C THR A 403 -9.46 5.43 44.96
N GLN A 404 -8.26 5.76 44.47
CA GLN A 404 -7.72 7.12 44.55
C GLN A 404 -8.05 7.88 43.25
N ASN A 405 -8.75 9.00 43.40
CA ASN A 405 -9.01 9.95 42.32
C ASN A 405 -7.83 10.91 42.15
N TYR A 406 -7.31 11.02 40.93
CA TYR A 406 -6.41 12.10 40.51
C TYR A 406 -7.20 13.11 39.66
N SER A 407 -7.16 14.38 40.06
CA SER A 407 -7.73 15.52 39.34
C SER A 407 -6.68 16.13 38.40
N ILE A 408 -7.05 16.31 37.13
CA ILE A 408 -6.22 16.94 36.08
C ILE A 408 -6.57 18.44 36.00
N PRO A 409 -5.60 19.38 35.90
CA PRO A 409 -5.89 20.81 35.76
C PRO A 409 -6.30 21.20 34.34
N SER A 410 -7.18 22.20 34.26
CA SER A 410 -7.80 22.76 33.05
C SER A 410 -6.82 23.46 32.11
N THR A 411 -7.02 23.24 30.82
CA THR A 411 -6.31 23.81 29.67
C THR A 411 -6.61 25.30 29.49
N SER A 412 -5.56 26.10 29.25
CA SER A 412 -5.63 27.52 28.90
C SER A 412 -5.86 27.75 27.41
N THR A 413 -6.73 28.71 27.10
CA THR A 413 -7.18 29.17 25.78
C THR A 413 -6.05 29.80 24.95
N ILE A 414 -5.90 29.40 23.69
CA ILE A 414 -4.98 30.03 22.72
C ILE A 414 -5.72 31.07 21.89
N THR A 415 -5.14 32.27 21.82
CA THR A 415 -5.58 33.43 21.06
C THR A 415 -5.16 33.30 19.59
N SER A 416 -6.09 33.57 18.67
CA SER A 416 -5.92 33.52 17.21
C SER A 416 -4.99 34.63 16.67
N ILE A 417 -4.12 34.26 15.74
CA ILE A 417 -3.22 35.16 14.97
C ILE A 417 -3.87 35.48 13.60
N PRO A 418 -3.73 36.70 13.04
CA PRO A 418 -4.39 37.10 11.81
C PRO A 418 -3.65 36.60 10.56
N THR A 419 -4.43 36.16 9.57
CA THR A 419 -4.00 35.74 8.23
C THR A 419 -3.81 36.95 7.30
N THR A 420 -2.61 37.10 6.74
CA THR A 420 -2.33 38.03 5.63
C THR A 420 -2.33 37.27 4.30
N THR A 421 -3.27 37.62 3.43
CA THR A 421 -3.38 37.11 2.06
C THR A 421 -2.39 37.84 1.16
N THR A 422 -1.51 37.10 0.47
CA THR A 422 -0.67 37.63 -0.61
C THR A 422 -1.10 37.02 -1.94
N THR A 423 -1.45 37.87 -2.89
CA THR A 423 -1.89 37.51 -4.24
C THR A 423 -0.67 37.45 -5.17
N PHE A 424 -0.43 36.31 -5.81
CA PHE A 424 0.59 36.17 -6.86
C PHE A 424 -0.06 36.24 -8.25
N ASN A 425 0.40 37.19 -9.06
CA ASN A 425 0.10 37.27 -10.49
C ASN A 425 1.16 36.46 -11.26
N ASN A 426 0.74 35.44 -12.00
CA ASN A 426 1.59 34.67 -12.91
C ASN A 426 1.31 35.11 -14.36
N THR A 427 2.31 35.72 -14.99
CA THR A 427 2.36 35.96 -16.44
C THR A 427 3.29 34.97 -17.10
N SER A 428 2.76 34.10 -17.96
CA SER A 428 3.54 33.16 -18.79
C SER A 428 3.76 33.72 -20.19
N PRO A 429 4.94 33.56 -20.81
CA PRO A 429 5.16 33.84 -22.23
C PRO A 429 4.86 32.61 -23.12
N PRO A 430 4.56 32.80 -24.42
CA PRO A 430 4.18 31.71 -25.32
C PRO A 430 5.42 31.08 -25.99
N SER A 431 5.42 29.76 -26.14
CA SER A 431 6.34 29.05 -27.03
C SER A 431 5.57 28.22 -28.06
N THR A 432 5.80 28.56 -29.32
CA THR A 432 5.40 27.82 -30.51
C THR A 432 6.50 26.84 -30.93
N SER A 433 6.14 25.58 -31.19
CA SER A 433 6.86 24.74 -32.15
C SER A 433 5.97 23.61 -32.67
N THR A 434 5.72 23.63 -33.98
CA THR A 434 5.14 22.55 -34.78
C THR A 434 6.21 21.52 -35.14
N SER A 435 5.93 20.23 -34.91
CA SER A 435 6.63 19.13 -35.60
C SER A 435 5.60 18.16 -36.21
N THR A 436 5.77 17.90 -37.50
CA THR A 436 5.07 16.89 -38.27
C THR A 436 5.78 15.55 -38.12
N THR A 437 5.04 14.46 -37.92
CA THR A 437 5.60 13.10 -38.01
C THR A 437 4.66 12.20 -38.79
N SER A 438 5.25 11.54 -39.77
CA SER A 438 4.66 10.61 -40.73
C SER A 438 4.27 9.27 -40.09
N THR A 439 3.07 8.82 -40.39
CA THR A 439 2.53 7.50 -40.05
C THR A 439 3.03 6.40 -40.99
N SER A 440 3.55 5.32 -40.42
CA SER A 440 3.74 4.03 -41.10
C SER A 440 2.91 2.95 -40.39
N SER A 441 1.88 2.46 -41.08
CA SER A 441 1.00 1.39 -40.63
C SER A 441 1.62 0.02 -40.91
N THR A 442 1.78 -0.82 -39.89
CA THR A 442 2.06 -2.26 -40.05
C THR A 442 0.92 -3.07 -39.42
N THR A 443 0.29 -3.89 -40.25
CA THR A 443 -0.85 -4.75 -39.90
C THR A 443 -0.33 -6.09 -39.36
N PHE A 444 -0.65 -6.42 -38.10
CA PHE A 444 -0.38 -7.74 -37.52
C PHE A 444 -1.63 -8.63 -37.59
N ARG A 445 -1.45 -9.87 -38.06
CA ARG A 445 -2.45 -10.95 -38.05
C ARG A 445 -2.37 -11.69 -36.70
N ASN A 446 -3.47 -11.73 -35.96
CA ASN A 446 -3.62 -12.61 -34.80
C ASN A 446 -4.20 -13.97 -35.22
N THR A 447 -3.54 -15.05 -34.84
CA THR A 447 -4.07 -16.42 -34.86
C THR A 447 -4.46 -16.82 -33.44
N THR A 448 -5.75 -17.11 -33.24
CA THR A 448 -6.32 -17.59 -31.97
C THR A 448 -6.29 -19.12 -31.95
N SER A 449 -5.72 -19.72 -30.91
CA SER A 449 -5.90 -21.14 -30.60
C SER A 449 -6.72 -21.29 -29.31
N THR A 450 -7.80 -22.05 -29.40
CA THR A 450 -8.72 -22.36 -28.30
C THR A 450 -8.28 -23.69 -27.69
N SER A 451 -8.12 -23.76 -26.37
CA SER A 451 -7.97 -25.04 -25.66
C SER A 451 -9.01 -25.10 -24.53
N THR A 452 -9.84 -26.14 -24.60
CA THR A 452 -10.86 -26.51 -23.61
C THR A 452 -10.24 -27.40 -22.54
N SER A 453 -10.41 -27.06 -21.26
CA SER A 453 -10.10 -27.95 -20.13
C SER A 453 -11.39 -28.36 -19.42
N THR A 454 -11.51 -29.65 -19.13
CA THR A 454 -12.63 -30.28 -18.41
C THR A 454 -12.37 -30.28 -16.90
N GLY A 455 -13.34 -29.78 -16.13
CA GLY A 455 -13.26 -29.60 -14.67
C GLY A 455 -13.37 -30.89 -13.85
N ALA A 456 -12.77 -30.85 -12.65
CA ALA A 456 -12.89 -31.87 -11.61
C ALA A 456 -13.73 -31.34 -10.42
N THR A 457 -14.51 -32.24 -9.83
CA THR A 457 -15.48 -32.00 -8.74
C THR A 457 -14.79 -31.86 -7.37
N PRO A 458 -15.21 -30.94 -6.48
CA PRO A 458 -14.61 -30.78 -5.16
C PRO A 458 -15.16 -31.79 -4.12
N THR A 459 -14.27 -32.24 -3.23
CA THR A 459 -14.55 -33.09 -2.07
C THR A 459 -14.90 -32.26 -0.84
N THR A 460 -15.84 -32.74 -0.01
CA THR A 460 -16.38 -32.06 1.18
C THR A 460 -15.44 -32.14 2.40
N ALA A 461 -15.34 -31.03 3.15
CA ALA A 461 -14.54 -30.91 4.38
C ALA A 461 -15.28 -31.45 5.64
N PRO A 462 -14.56 -31.92 6.68
CA PRO A 462 -15.16 -32.48 7.89
C PRO A 462 -15.70 -31.39 8.86
N PRO A 463 -16.65 -31.74 9.75
CA PRO A 463 -17.38 -30.76 10.58
C PRO A 463 -16.58 -30.25 11.79
N CYS A 464 -16.73 -28.96 12.10
CA CYS A 464 -16.24 -28.32 13.33
C CYS A 464 -17.33 -28.26 14.41
N VAL A 465 -16.97 -28.44 15.69
CA VAL A 465 -17.88 -28.31 16.85
C VAL A 465 -17.76 -26.91 17.46
N VAL A 466 -18.90 -26.29 17.79
CA VAL A 466 -19.01 -24.92 18.31
C VAL A 466 -18.71 -24.86 19.81
N VAL A 467 -17.85 -23.92 20.24
CA VAL A 467 -17.47 -23.63 21.63
C VAL A 467 -17.55 -22.10 21.86
N PRO A 468 -17.83 -21.59 23.10
CA PRO A 468 -18.14 -20.17 23.34
C PRO A 468 -17.04 -19.17 22.97
N ALA A 469 -17.47 -17.91 22.76
CA ALA A 469 -16.82 -16.80 22.05
C ALA A 469 -15.42 -16.34 22.48
N ASN A 470 -14.76 -16.99 23.44
CA ASN A 470 -13.51 -16.51 24.05
C ASN A 470 -12.33 -17.47 23.89
N CYS A 471 -12.50 -18.57 23.14
CA CYS A 471 -11.44 -19.56 22.90
C CYS A 471 -11.14 -19.68 21.40
N ARG A 472 -9.86 -19.55 21.04
CA ARG A 472 -9.38 -19.73 19.66
C ARG A 472 -9.57 -21.19 19.26
N VAL A 473 -10.29 -21.43 18.17
CA VAL A 473 -10.49 -22.76 17.59
C VAL A 473 -9.15 -23.25 17.02
N VAL A 474 -8.68 -24.40 17.51
CA VAL A 474 -7.61 -25.16 16.85
C VAL A 474 -8.30 -26.31 16.14
N CYS A 475 -8.48 -26.19 14.82
CA CYS A 475 -8.85 -27.35 14.01
C CYS A 475 -7.61 -28.23 13.89
N ASP A 476 -7.74 -29.50 14.24
CA ASP A 476 -6.69 -30.50 14.05
C ASP A 476 -6.40 -30.62 12.54
N GLN A 477 -5.25 -30.07 12.12
CA GLN A 477 -4.75 -30.28 10.77
C GLN A 477 -3.91 -31.55 10.77
N THR A 478 -4.58 -32.70 10.69
CA THR A 478 -3.88 -33.93 10.31
C THR A 478 -3.34 -33.73 8.89
N PRO A 479 -2.01 -33.80 8.66
CA PRO A 479 -1.45 -33.61 7.33
C PRO A 479 -2.03 -34.64 6.36
N ALA A 480 -2.40 -34.20 5.16
CA ALA A 480 -2.73 -35.11 4.07
C ALA A 480 -1.57 -36.09 3.82
N PRO A 481 -1.82 -37.38 3.54
CA PRO A 481 -0.78 -38.35 3.31
C PRO A 481 0.09 -37.92 2.13
N THR A 482 1.39 -37.77 2.38
CA THR A 482 2.40 -37.46 1.36
C THR A 482 2.49 -38.64 0.39
N THR A 483 1.97 -38.49 -0.82
CA THR A 483 2.22 -39.45 -1.90
C THR A 483 3.64 -39.25 -2.41
N THR A 484 4.52 -40.21 -2.13
CA THR A 484 5.88 -40.29 -2.67
C THR A 484 5.82 -40.38 -4.21
N PRO A 485 6.48 -39.48 -4.96
CA PRO A 485 6.56 -39.62 -6.41
C PRO A 485 7.38 -40.86 -6.77
N VAL A 486 6.80 -41.73 -7.59
CA VAL A 486 7.53 -42.85 -8.22
C VAL A 486 8.58 -42.26 -9.15
N ALA A 487 9.84 -42.67 -8.97
CA ALA A 487 10.97 -42.25 -9.80
C ALA A 487 10.74 -42.68 -11.27
N GLY A 488 10.48 -41.71 -12.13
CA GLY A 488 10.46 -41.88 -13.58
C GLY A 488 11.87 -41.98 -14.16
N ASN A 489 12.03 -42.87 -15.13
CA ASN A 489 13.26 -43.27 -15.80
C ASN A 489 13.98 -42.08 -16.51
N PRO A 490 15.30 -41.87 -16.37
CA PRO A 490 16.00 -40.69 -16.88
C PRO A 490 16.51 -40.90 -18.32
N ALA A 491 15.60 -41.15 -19.28
CA ALA A 491 15.98 -41.37 -20.68
C ALA A 491 15.53 -40.28 -21.67
N ASP A 492 14.65 -39.36 -21.29
CA ASP A 492 14.13 -38.35 -22.23
C ASP A 492 14.15 -36.94 -21.63
N MET A 493 15.34 -36.32 -21.59
CA MET A 493 15.49 -34.86 -21.54
C MET A 493 16.78 -34.43 -22.24
N LEU A 494 16.72 -34.33 -23.56
CA LEU A 494 17.65 -33.51 -24.34
C LEU A 494 17.25 -32.05 -24.13
N SER A 495 18.09 -31.28 -23.43
CA SER A 495 17.84 -29.86 -23.21
C SER A 495 18.11 -29.07 -24.50
N ILE A 496 17.23 -28.12 -24.79
CA ILE A 496 17.32 -27.15 -25.90
C ILE A 496 18.66 -26.38 -25.91
N SER A 497 19.36 -26.36 -24.78
CA SER A 497 20.68 -25.75 -24.58
C SER A 497 21.78 -26.38 -25.45
N THR A 498 21.72 -27.69 -25.72
CA THR A 498 22.75 -28.39 -26.53
C THR A 498 22.56 -28.15 -28.03
N LEU A 499 21.33 -27.85 -28.46
CA LEU A 499 21.02 -27.56 -29.87
C LEU A 499 21.52 -26.17 -30.30
N LEU A 500 21.55 -25.18 -29.39
CA LEU A 500 22.03 -23.84 -29.70
C LEU A 500 23.56 -23.75 -29.83
N VAL A 501 24.32 -24.53 -29.06
CA VAL A 501 25.79 -24.55 -29.16
C VAL A 501 26.25 -25.20 -30.48
N GLY A 502 25.51 -26.20 -30.97
CA GLY A 502 25.77 -26.83 -32.27
C GLY A 502 25.56 -25.89 -33.45
N LEU A 503 24.53 -25.03 -33.41
CA LEU A 503 24.18 -24.13 -34.52
C LEU A 503 25.17 -22.96 -34.67
N VAL A 504 25.68 -22.44 -33.55
CA VAL A 504 26.66 -21.33 -33.55
C VAL A 504 28.02 -21.79 -34.09
N THR A 505 28.40 -23.05 -33.86
CA THR A 505 29.67 -23.60 -34.37
C THR A 505 29.60 -23.86 -35.88
N LEU A 506 28.42 -24.21 -36.42
CA LEU A 506 28.23 -24.43 -37.86
C LEU A 506 28.22 -23.12 -38.66
N LEU A 507 27.70 -22.03 -38.07
CA LEU A 507 27.72 -20.69 -38.70
C LEU A 507 29.12 -20.05 -38.71
N ALA A 508 29.96 -20.34 -37.71
CA ALA A 508 31.35 -19.85 -37.68
C ALA A 508 32.24 -20.49 -38.75
N LEU A 509 31.92 -21.70 -39.22
CA LEU A 509 32.67 -22.40 -40.28
C LEU A 509 32.29 -21.96 -41.71
N VAL A 510 31.16 -21.28 -41.90
CA VAL A 510 30.72 -20.78 -43.22
C VAL A 510 31.35 -19.42 -43.57
N PHE A 511 31.90 -18.69 -42.58
CA PHE A 511 32.56 -17.39 -42.79
C PHE A 511 34.09 -17.46 -42.90
N ILE A 512 34.68 -18.66 -42.92
CA ILE A 512 36.10 -18.87 -43.22
C ILE A 512 36.20 -19.73 -44.49
N ARG A 513 35.87 -19.14 -45.64
CA ARG A 513 36.40 -19.49 -46.96
C ARG A 513 36.28 -18.33 -47.93
#